data_AF-A0AA36XQC3-F1
#
_entry.id   AF-A0AA36XQC3-F1
#
_cell.length_a   1.000
_cell.length_b   1.000
_cell.length_c   1.000
_cell.angle_alpha   90.00
_cell.angle_beta   90.00
_cell.angle_gamma   90.00
#
_symmetry.space_group_name_H-M   'P 1'
#
loop_
_entity.id
_entity.type
_entity.pdbx_description
1 polymer ?
#
loop_
_entity_poly.entity_id
_entity_poly.type
_entity_poly.pdbx_seq_one_letter_code
_entity_poly.pdbx_strand_id
1 'polypeptide(L)'
;MARMRIAVLTLSSGQPRLMLAGVNDGQLHIIECQQLERSLMSLKLTLPEKLEKLKKNGFIVLVDEVTPYFSKYGRTVRLFELDAKGRPIIVSAMEAYNYLTSLNAITYPPNAGGRFEVSPSIVEEVRGTDGKPTYNIDWSELRPDTYALMFVVYAATQDSIGDTVTLKSLFGLLRKPKKEPEMASRAMGLFKAKTGLIADGNYRMGGDNE
;
A
#
# COMPACT_ATOMS: atom_id res chain seq x y z
N MET A 1 4.70 -7.01 -9.00
CA MET A 1 3.97 -5.81 -8.50
C MET A 1 4.80 -5.13 -7.40
N ALA A 2 4.39 -3.96 -6.90
CA ALA A 2 5.11 -3.29 -5.82
C ALA A 2 4.90 -4.03 -4.48
N ARG A 3 5.99 -4.31 -3.77
CA ARG A 3 5.95 -4.91 -2.44
C ARG A 3 5.65 -3.83 -1.40
N MET A 4 4.54 -3.95 -0.68
CA MET A 4 4.17 -3.00 0.38
C MET A 4 4.50 -3.57 1.75
N ARG A 5 4.90 -2.70 2.67
CA ARG A 5 5.10 -3.02 4.10
C ARG A 5 4.20 -2.10 4.89
N ILE A 6 3.36 -2.64 5.75
CA ILE A 6 2.32 -1.92 6.46
C ILE A 6 2.54 -2.11 7.95
N ALA A 7 2.44 -1.03 8.72
CA ALA A 7 2.43 -1.04 10.17
C ALA A 7 1.21 -0.27 10.64
N VAL A 8 0.40 -0.88 11.50
CA VAL A 8 -0.80 -0.24 12.06
C VAL A 8 -0.66 -0.22 13.57
N LEU A 9 -0.69 0.99 14.15
CA LEU A 9 -0.88 1.20 15.58
C LEU A 9 -2.35 1.51 15.84
N THR A 10 -3.04 0.68 16.62
CA THR A 10 -4.41 0.96 17.06
C THR A 10 -4.44 1.26 18.55
N LEU A 11 -5.13 2.32 18.94
CA LEU A 11 -5.29 2.74 20.33
C LEU A 11 -6.77 2.83 20.73
N SER A 12 -7.68 3.01 19.77
CA SER A 12 -9.09 3.28 20.03
C SER A 12 -9.92 2.03 20.36
N SER A 13 -9.37 0.83 20.13
CA SER A 13 -10.02 -0.46 20.44
C SER A 13 -10.05 -0.82 21.94
N GLY A 14 -9.52 0.04 22.82
CA GLY A 14 -9.38 -0.22 24.26
C GLY A 14 -8.27 -1.21 24.65
N GLN A 15 -7.72 -1.96 23.68
CA GLN A 15 -6.54 -2.80 23.87
C GLN A 15 -5.53 -2.53 22.75
N PRO A 16 -4.51 -1.68 23.00
CA PRO A 16 -3.59 -1.26 21.97
C PRO A 16 -2.90 -2.41 21.24
N ARG A 17 -2.85 -2.32 19.91
CA ARG A 17 -2.15 -3.29 19.04
C ARG A 17 -1.16 -2.59 18.13
N LEU A 18 -0.05 -3.26 17.87
CA LEU A 18 0.81 -2.98 16.73
C LEU A 18 0.79 -4.18 15.80
N MET A 19 0.25 -3.99 14.60
CA MET A 19 0.20 -5.03 13.57
C MET A 19 1.16 -4.70 12.44
N LEU A 20 1.98 -5.67 12.04
CA LEU A 20 2.81 -5.58 10.84
C LEU A 20 2.29 -6.53 9.77
N ALA A 21 2.29 -6.05 8.54
CA ALA A 21 1.88 -6.82 7.39
C ALA A 21 2.72 -6.49 6.15
N GLY A 22 2.70 -7.40 5.18
CA GLY A 22 3.29 -7.19 3.86
C GLY A 22 2.29 -7.54 2.77
N VAL A 23 2.35 -6.81 1.66
CA VAL A 23 1.61 -7.17 0.43
C VAL A 23 2.64 -7.58 -0.60
N ASN A 24 2.46 -8.76 -1.18
CA ASN A 24 3.27 -9.26 -2.28
C ASN A 24 2.39 -10.01 -3.28
N ASP A 25 2.49 -9.67 -4.57
CA ASP A 25 1.76 -10.32 -5.66
C ASP A 25 0.25 -10.52 -5.38
N GLY A 26 -0.38 -9.48 -4.82
CA GLY A 26 -1.81 -9.49 -4.48
C GLY A 26 -2.17 -10.27 -3.22
N GLN A 27 -1.20 -10.92 -2.57
CA GLN A 27 -1.40 -11.60 -1.28
C GLN A 27 -1.06 -10.68 -0.11
N LEU A 28 -1.93 -10.67 0.88
CA LEU A 28 -1.75 -10.00 2.16
C LEU A 28 -1.18 -10.99 3.18
N HIS A 29 -0.02 -10.67 3.73
CA HIS A 29 0.64 -11.46 4.75
C HIS A 29 0.64 -10.69 6.07
N ILE A 30 -0.12 -11.17 7.06
CA ILE A 30 -0.06 -10.67 8.42
C ILE A 30 1.17 -11.30 9.09
N ILE A 31 2.14 -10.48 9.46
CA ILE A 31 3.45 -10.93 9.97
C ILE A 31 3.40 -11.08 11.49
N GLU A 32 2.92 -10.04 12.17
CA GLU A 32 2.78 -10.04 13.63
C GLU A 32 1.61 -9.13 14.05
N CYS A 33 0.98 -9.48 15.17
CA CYS A 33 0.03 -8.61 15.86
C CYS A 33 0.36 -8.61 17.36
N GLN A 34 1.14 -7.62 17.76
CA GLN A 34 1.62 -7.46 19.12
C GLN A 34 0.57 -6.75 19.98
N GLN A 35 0.23 -7.35 21.11
CA GLN A 35 -0.46 -6.65 22.20
C GLN A 35 0.51 -5.70 22.89
N LEU A 36 0.11 -4.43 23.01
CA LEU A 36 0.88 -3.42 23.71
C LEU A 36 0.29 -3.15 25.10
N GLU A 37 1.04 -2.42 25.92
CA GLU A 37 0.56 -1.97 27.22
C GLU A 37 -0.61 -0.98 27.07
N ARG A 38 -1.55 -1.00 28.02
CA ARG A 38 -2.69 -0.07 28.04
C ARG A 38 -2.34 1.31 28.62
N SER A 39 -1.13 1.48 29.16
CA SER A 39 -0.66 2.74 29.74
C SER A 39 -0.16 3.69 28.67
N LEU A 40 -0.81 4.84 28.51
CA LEU A 40 -0.36 5.88 27.57
C LEU A 40 1.09 6.32 27.88
N MET A 41 1.49 6.39 29.15
CA MET A 41 2.85 6.74 29.52
C MET A 41 3.86 5.71 29.00
N SER A 42 3.58 4.42 29.18
CA SER A 42 4.44 3.35 28.67
C SER A 42 4.52 3.36 27.14
N LEU A 43 3.39 3.58 26.48
CA LEU A 43 3.33 3.68 25.02
C LEU A 43 4.18 4.85 24.51
N LYS A 44 4.11 6.02 25.17
CA LYS A 44 4.91 7.20 24.83
C LYS A 44 6.41 6.98 25.01
N LEU A 45 6.83 6.10 25.92
CA LEU A 45 8.24 5.76 26.13
C LEU A 45 8.75 4.71 25.13
N THR A 46 7.91 3.75 24.75
CA THR A 46 8.34 2.55 24.00
C THR A 46 8.11 2.61 22.49
N LEU A 47 7.06 3.31 22.04
CA LEU A 47 6.69 3.32 20.62
C LEU A 47 7.45 4.31 19.72
N PRO A 48 7.85 5.52 20.16
CA PRO A 48 8.49 6.51 19.28
C PRO A 48 9.62 5.96 18.41
N GLU A 49 10.61 5.32 19.02
CA GLU A 49 11.76 4.77 18.32
C GLU A 49 11.34 3.64 17.35
N LYS A 50 10.42 2.76 17.80
CA LYS A 50 9.90 1.66 16.99
C LYS A 50 9.17 2.16 15.75
N LEU A 51 8.26 3.12 15.90
CA LEU A 51 7.48 3.69 14.79
C LEU A 51 8.38 4.49 13.82
N GLU A 52 9.34 5.26 14.35
CA GLU A 52 10.29 5.99 13.52
C GLU A 52 11.15 5.04 12.68
N LYS A 53 11.62 3.94 13.29
CA LYS A 53 12.38 2.89 12.57
C LYS A 53 11.54 2.23 11.48
N LEU A 54 10.28 1.91 11.76
CA LEU A 54 9.36 1.35 10.76
C LEU A 54 9.17 2.31 9.57
N LYS A 55 8.90 3.60 9.84
CA LYS A 55 8.78 4.64 8.82
C LYS A 55 10.06 4.76 7.98
N LYS A 56 11.24 4.80 8.62
CA LYS A 56 12.54 4.86 7.93
C LYS A 56 12.79 3.63 7.04
N ASN A 57 12.31 2.45 7.46
CA ASN A 57 12.39 1.20 6.71
C ASN A 57 11.35 1.07 5.59
N GLY A 58 10.62 2.14 5.29
CA GLY A 58 9.67 2.20 4.18
C GLY A 58 8.31 1.56 4.47
N PHE A 59 7.95 1.38 5.75
CA PHE A 59 6.59 0.99 6.10
C PHE A 59 5.62 2.15 5.86
N ILE A 60 4.44 1.83 5.33
CA ILE A 60 3.25 2.66 5.46
C ILE A 60 2.77 2.51 6.90
N VAL A 61 2.87 3.58 7.68
CA VAL A 61 2.50 3.59 9.09
C VAL A 61 1.12 4.25 9.21
N LEU A 62 0.11 3.50 9.65
CA LEU A 62 -1.18 4.05 10.05
C LEU A 62 -1.26 4.12 11.58
N VAL A 63 -1.87 5.20 12.05
CA VAL A 63 -2.07 5.46 13.48
C VAL A 63 -3.54 5.73 13.72
N ASP A 64 -4.16 4.87 14.51
CA ASP A 64 -5.47 5.12 15.10
C ASP A 64 -5.28 5.66 16.52
N GLU A 65 -5.57 6.94 16.70
CA GLU A 65 -5.49 7.63 18.00
C GLU A 65 -6.61 8.66 18.14
N VAL A 66 -7.10 8.83 19.36
CA VAL A 66 -8.06 9.90 19.70
C VAL A 66 -7.33 11.19 20.07
N THR A 67 -6.27 11.08 20.87
CA THR A 67 -5.44 12.21 21.28
C THR A 67 -4.14 12.20 20.48
N PRO A 68 -3.83 13.26 19.72
CA PRO A 68 -2.69 13.25 18.81
C PRO A 68 -1.36 13.22 19.56
N TYR A 69 -0.58 12.16 19.38
CA TYR A 69 0.79 12.05 19.86
C TYR A 69 1.67 11.26 18.89
N PHE A 70 1.13 10.19 18.31
CA PHE A 70 1.85 9.26 17.42
C PHE A 70 1.66 9.58 15.94
N SER A 71 0.71 10.43 15.58
CA SER A 71 0.45 10.93 14.21
C SER A 71 1.65 11.56 13.50
N LYS A 72 2.67 12.02 14.21
CA LYS A 72 3.92 12.46 13.55
C LYS A 72 4.72 11.31 12.91
N TYR A 73 4.47 10.07 13.35
CA TYR A 73 5.15 8.87 12.86
C TYR A 73 4.40 8.16 11.72
N GLY A 74 3.16 8.56 11.40
CA GLY A 74 2.35 7.88 10.40
C GLY A 74 1.13 8.70 9.99
N ARG A 75 0.31 8.15 9.10
CA ARG A 75 -0.98 8.77 8.73
C ARG A 75 -2.02 8.43 9.79
N THR A 76 -2.67 9.44 10.36
CA THR A 76 -3.82 9.21 11.22
C THR A 76 -5.00 8.72 10.41
N VAL A 77 -5.62 7.62 10.82
CA VAL A 77 -6.81 7.06 10.18
C VAL A 77 -7.72 6.48 11.26
N ARG A 78 -9.03 6.68 11.14
CA ARG A 78 -10.02 6.01 12.00
C ARG A 78 -11.05 5.27 11.15
N LEU A 79 -11.48 4.10 11.61
CA LEU A 79 -12.38 3.22 10.84
C LEU A 79 -13.76 3.84 10.57
N PHE A 80 -14.19 4.81 11.38
CA PHE A 80 -15.45 5.53 11.18
C PHE A 80 -15.34 6.73 10.24
N GLU A 81 -14.12 7.15 9.86
CA GLU A 81 -13.93 8.23 8.90
C GLU A 81 -14.37 7.78 7.50
N LEU A 82 -14.73 8.75 6.65
CA LEU A 82 -15.20 8.47 5.30
C LEU A 82 -14.02 8.25 4.34
N ASP A 83 -14.16 7.27 3.46
CA ASP A 83 -13.26 7.04 2.34
C ASP A 83 -13.55 7.98 1.15
N ALA A 84 -12.81 7.80 0.05
CA ALA A 84 -12.98 8.61 -1.16
C ALA A 84 -14.37 8.47 -1.82
N LYS A 85 -15.13 7.42 -1.49
CA LYS A 85 -16.50 7.19 -1.98
C LYS A 85 -17.56 7.72 -1.01
N GLY A 86 -17.15 8.36 0.09
CA GLY A 86 -18.05 8.88 1.12
C GLY A 86 -18.63 7.80 2.03
N ARG A 87 -18.00 6.61 2.11
CA ARG A 87 -18.43 5.50 2.97
C ARG A 87 -17.49 5.37 4.17
N PRO A 88 -17.96 4.91 5.35
CA PRO A 88 -17.05 4.63 6.46
C PRO A 88 -15.93 3.66 6.03
N ILE A 89 -14.70 3.92 6.45
CA ILE A 89 -13.52 3.14 6.07
C ILE A 89 -13.69 1.65 6.40
N ILE A 90 -14.34 1.32 7.52
CA ILE A 90 -14.66 -0.07 7.88
C ILE A 90 -15.46 -0.80 6.80
N VAL A 91 -16.38 -0.12 6.10
CA VAL A 91 -17.19 -0.73 5.02
C VAL A 91 -16.27 -1.17 3.88
N SER A 92 -15.41 -0.26 3.42
CA SER A 92 -14.44 -0.55 2.35
C SER A 92 -13.40 -1.59 2.78
N ALA A 93 -13.00 -1.59 4.06
CA ALA A 93 -12.12 -2.61 4.62
C ALA A 93 -12.80 -3.99 4.66
N MET A 94 -14.08 -4.07 5.04
CA MET A 94 -14.85 -5.31 5.08
C MET A 94 -15.10 -5.88 3.68
N GLU A 95 -15.44 -5.05 2.69
CA GLU A 95 -15.56 -5.48 1.29
C GLU A 95 -14.25 -6.08 0.78
N ALA A 96 -13.12 -5.38 1.02
CA ALA A 96 -11.80 -5.86 0.66
C ALA A 96 -11.42 -7.13 1.42
N TYR A 97 -11.75 -7.23 2.70
CA TYR A 97 -11.49 -8.42 3.53
C TYR A 97 -12.23 -9.64 2.98
N ASN A 98 -13.53 -9.50 2.70
CA ASN A 98 -14.35 -10.57 2.15
C ASN A 98 -13.84 -11.01 0.78
N TYR A 99 -13.47 -10.06 -0.08
CA TYR A 99 -12.87 -10.35 -1.38
C TYR A 99 -11.56 -11.14 -1.25
N LEU A 100 -10.60 -10.65 -0.44
CA LEU A 100 -9.32 -11.33 -0.23
C LEU A 100 -9.50 -12.70 0.42
N THR A 101 -10.44 -12.84 1.36
CA THR A 101 -10.76 -14.12 2.00
C THR A 101 -11.32 -15.13 1.00
N SER A 102 -12.25 -14.71 0.14
CA SER A 102 -12.82 -15.58 -0.91
C SER A 102 -11.77 -16.12 -1.89
N LEU A 103 -10.67 -15.37 -2.08
CA LEU A 103 -9.55 -15.74 -2.94
C LEU A 103 -8.43 -16.48 -2.19
N ASN A 104 -8.59 -16.75 -0.88
CA ASN A 104 -7.53 -17.26 -0.01
C ASN A 104 -6.24 -16.42 -0.08
N ALA A 105 -6.40 -15.10 -0.24
CA ALA A 105 -5.32 -14.15 -0.45
C ALA A 105 -4.83 -13.49 0.86
N ILE A 106 -5.30 -13.96 2.02
CA ILE A 106 -4.80 -13.52 3.34
C ILE A 106 -4.10 -14.70 4.01
N THR A 107 -2.87 -14.46 4.46
CA THR A 107 -2.12 -15.41 5.29
C THR A 107 -1.89 -14.81 6.66
N TYR A 108 -1.99 -15.66 7.68
CA TYR A 108 -1.88 -15.28 9.08
C TYR A 108 -0.61 -15.87 9.72
N PRO A 109 -0.13 -15.32 10.84
CA PRO A 109 0.96 -15.90 11.59
C PRO A 109 0.64 -17.35 12.01
N PRO A 110 1.65 -18.22 12.18
CA PRO A 110 1.41 -19.57 12.68
C PRO A 110 0.73 -19.52 14.05
N ASN A 111 -0.15 -20.49 14.31
CA ASN A 111 -0.92 -20.59 15.56
C ASN A 111 -1.86 -19.40 15.84
N ALA A 112 -2.24 -18.64 14.81
CA ALA A 112 -3.21 -17.56 14.97
C ALA A 112 -4.64 -18.05 15.31
N GLY A 113 -5.01 -19.28 14.92
CA GLY A 113 -6.38 -19.79 15.08
C GLY A 113 -7.42 -18.85 14.45
N GLY A 114 -8.62 -18.77 15.03
CA GLY A 114 -9.68 -17.85 14.62
C GLY A 114 -9.50 -16.39 15.07
N ARG A 115 -8.31 -16.01 15.57
CA ARG A 115 -8.06 -14.68 16.17
C ARG A 115 -8.41 -13.54 15.21
N PHE A 116 -8.17 -13.73 13.92
CA PHE A 116 -8.37 -12.76 12.85
C PHE A 116 -9.65 -12.98 12.03
N GLU A 117 -10.50 -13.92 12.44
CA GLU A 117 -11.77 -14.16 11.77
C GLU A 117 -12.75 -13.04 12.08
N VAL A 118 -13.32 -12.46 11.02
CA VAL A 118 -14.25 -11.33 11.09
C VAL A 118 -15.59 -11.79 10.53
N SER A 119 -16.65 -11.60 11.30
CA SER A 119 -18.00 -11.91 10.84
C SER A 119 -18.41 -10.95 9.72
N PRO A 120 -19.04 -11.44 8.64
CA PRO A 120 -19.58 -10.57 7.61
C PRO A 120 -20.73 -9.68 8.12
N SER A 121 -21.36 -10.05 9.24
CA SER A 121 -22.48 -9.32 9.84
C SER A 121 -22.10 -8.03 10.56
N ILE A 122 -20.80 -7.73 10.72
CA ILE A 122 -20.32 -6.50 11.38
C ILE A 122 -20.82 -5.24 10.67
N VAL A 123 -21.01 -5.31 9.35
CA VAL A 123 -21.49 -4.20 8.53
C VAL A 123 -22.78 -4.62 7.85
N GLU A 124 -23.86 -3.93 8.16
CA GLU A 124 -25.15 -4.07 7.49
C GLU A 124 -25.45 -2.79 6.70
N GLU A 125 -25.64 -2.93 5.39
CA GLU A 125 -26.11 -1.84 4.53
C GLU A 125 -27.64 -1.80 4.54
N VAL A 126 -28.20 -0.69 5.01
CA VAL A 126 -29.63 -0.41 5.04
C VAL A 126 -29.92 0.75 4.10
N ARG A 127 -30.96 0.63 3.27
CA ARG A 127 -31.41 1.77 2.45
C ARG A 127 -32.21 2.75 3.30
N GLY A 128 -31.73 3.99 3.35
CA GLY A 128 -32.43 5.11 3.96
C GLY A 128 -33.71 5.46 3.20
N THR A 129 -34.58 6.25 3.84
CA THR A 129 -35.82 6.77 3.23
C THR A 129 -35.56 7.72 2.06
N ASP A 130 -34.35 8.28 1.97
CA ASP A 130 -33.85 9.09 0.87
C ASP A 130 -33.22 8.26 -0.27
N GLY A 131 -33.25 6.93 -0.16
CA GLY A 131 -32.69 5.99 -1.13
C GLY A 131 -31.16 5.84 -1.05
N LYS A 132 -30.48 6.54 -0.12
CA LYS A 132 -29.03 6.42 0.07
C LYS A 132 -28.68 5.25 1.00
N PRO A 133 -27.53 4.58 0.79
CA PRO A 133 -27.07 3.55 1.71
C PRO A 133 -26.64 4.17 3.04
N THR A 134 -27.16 3.61 4.13
CA THR A 134 -26.73 3.84 5.51
C THR A 134 -26.09 2.56 6.01
N TYR A 135 -25.03 2.67 6.81
CA TYR A 135 -24.29 1.50 7.30
C TYR A 135 -24.47 1.39 8.81
N ASN A 136 -25.10 0.30 9.26
CA ASN A 136 -25.14 -0.09 10.65
C ASN A 136 -23.89 -0.92 10.93
N ILE A 137 -23.09 -0.50 11.91
CA ILE A 137 -21.80 -1.13 12.21
C ILE A 137 -21.82 -1.61 13.66
N ASP A 138 -21.66 -2.92 13.87
CA ASP A 138 -21.49 -3.48 15.21
C ASP A 138 -20.03 -3.38 15.66
N TRP A 139 -19.69 -2.25 16.28
CA TRP A 139 -18.35 -2.01 16.82
C TRP A 139 -17.98 -2.96 17.98
N SER A 140 -18.96 -3.57 18.63
CA SER A 140 -18.71 -4.46 19.78
C SER A 140 -18.16 -5.82 19.37
N GLU A 141 -18.46 -6.25 18.14
CA GLU A 141 -17.96 -7.49 17.56
C GLU A 141 -16.50 -7.37 17.07
N LEU A 142 -16.02 -6.14 16.83
CA LEU A 142 -14.63 -5.88 16.43
C LEU A 142 -13.65 -6.03 17.59
N ARG A 143 -13.12 -7.24 17.76
CA ARG A 143 -12.01 -7.55 18.67
C ARG A 143 -10.77 -6.71 18.31
N PRO A 144 -9.84 -6.46 19.26
CA PRO A 144 -8.65 -5.63 19.00
C PRO A 144 -7.79 -6.07 17.80
N ASP A 145 -7.70 -7.39 17.58
CA ASP A 145 -6.90 -7.96 16.49
C ASP A 145 -7.58 -7.81 15.13
N THR A 146 -8.90 -8.03 15.07
CA THR A 146 -9.69 -7.80 13.87
C THR A 146 -9.81 -6.31 13.57
N TYR A 147 -9.87 -5.46 14.59
CA TYR A 147 -9.83 -4.00 14.46
C TYR A 147 -8.53 -3.54 13.79
N ALA A 148 -7.38 -4.06 14.22
CA ALA A 148 -6.08 -3.79 13.58
C ALA A 148 -6.01 -4.38 12.15
N LEU A 149 -6.60 -5.56 11.93
CA LEU A 149 -6.69 -6.17 10.60
C LEU A 149 -7.44 -5.28 9.60
N MET A 150 -8.54 -4.64 10.00
CA MET A 150 -9.32 -3.77 9.11
C MET A 150 -8.49 -2.59 8.58
N PHE A 151 -7.64 -1.98 9.40
CA PHE A 151 -6.71 -0.96 8.92
C PHE A 151 -5.66 -1.51 7.95
N VAL A 152 -5.14 -2.72 8.21
CA VAL A 152 -4.16 -3.35 7.32
C VAL A 152 -4.81 -3.66 5.96
N VAL A 153 -6.01 -4.22 5.96
CA VAL A 153 -6.77 -4.52 4.72
C VAL A 153 -7.08 -3.23 3.96
N TYR A 154 -7.49 -2.17 4.67
CA TYR A 154 -7.70 -0.85 4.07
C TYR A 154 -6.41 -0.31 3.44
N ALA A 155 -5.29 -0.33 4.16
CA ALA A 155 -3.99 0.15 3.67
C ALA A 155 -3.47 -0.68 2.48
N ALA A 156 -3.79 -1.96 2.43
CA ALA A 156 -3.36 -2.86 1.36
C ALA A 156 -4.15 -2.66 0.05
N THR A 157 -5.36 -2.14 0.13
CA THR A 157 -6.28 -2.05 -1.03
C THR A 157 -6.57 -0.63 -1.48
N GLN A 158 -6.31 0.37 -0.65
CA GLN A 158 -6.53 1.78 -0.97
C GLN A 158 -5.19 2.52 -1.08
N ASP A 159 -4.92 3.05 -2.27
CA ASP A 159 -3.76 3.91 -2.49
C ASP A 159 -3.96 5.25 -1.77
N SER A 160 -2.94 5.69 -1.02
CA SER A 160 -2.90 7.04 -0.46
C SER A 160 -1.71 7.82 -0.99
N ILE A 161 -1.98 9.01 -1.55
CA ILE A 161 -0.94 9.97 -1.97
C ILE A 161 -0.16 10.51 -0.75
N GLY A 162 -0.70 10.41 0.47
CA GLY A 162 0.00 10.79 1.69
C GLY A 162 1.18 9.87 2.04
N ASP A 163 1.24 8.68 1.44
CA ASP A 163 2.28 7.72 1.74
C ASP A 163 3.53 7.99 0.90
N THR A 164 4.67 8.16 1.57
CA THR A 164 5.95 8.45 0.91
C THR A 164 6.36 7.37 -0.10
N VAL A 165 5.91 6.13 0.09
CA VAL A 165 6.12 5.03 -0.85
C VAL A 165 5.33 5.28 -2.14
N THR A 166 4.05 5.63 -2.02
CA THR A 166 3.17 5.98 -3.16
C THR A 166 3.70 7.20 -3.91
N LEU A 167 4.12 8.24 -3.19
CA LEU A 167 4.74 9.43 -3.81
C LEU A 167 6.04 9.10 -4.54
N LYS A 168 6.94 8.30 -3.93
CA LYS A 168 8.18 7.88 -4.60
C LYS A 168 7.89 7.04 -5.85
N SER A 169 6.88 6.16 -5.79
CA SER A 169 6.42 5.40 -6.97
C SER A 169 5.92 6.33 -8.07
N LEU A 170 5.05 7.29 -7.73
CA LEU A 170 4.52 8.29 -8.66
C LEU A 170 5.63 9.13 -9.30
N PHE A 171 6.54 9.69 -8.50
CA PHE A 171 7.68 10.45 -9.01
C PHE A 171 8.64 9.58 -9.83
N GLY A 172 8.80 8.31 -9.48
CA GLY A 172 9.58 7.34 -10.26
C GLY A 172 8.97 7.07 -11.64
N LEU A 173 7.64 7.03 -11.74
CA LEU A 173 6.93 6.93 -13.02
C LEU A 173 7.08 8.20 -13.86
N LEU A 174 6.97 9.38 -13.25
CA LEU A 174 7.13 10.68 -13.92
C LEU A 174 8.57 10.95 -14.40
N ARG A 175 9.58 10.41 -13.70
CA ARG A 175 10.99 10.57 -14.05
C ARG A 175 11.50 9.62 -15.12
N LYS A 176 10.73 8.62 -15.57
CA LYS A 176 11.18 7.76 -16.68
C LYS A 176 11.34 8.63 -17.93
N PRO A 177 12.57 8.86 -18.44
CA PRO A 177 12.73 9.53 -19.71
C PRO A 177 12.02 8.67 -20.75
N LYS A 178 11.22 9.32 -21.61
CA LYS A 178 10.69 8.73 -22.83
C LYS A 178 11.92 8.19 -23.59
N LYS A 179 12.18 6.89 -23.55
CA LYS A 179 13.17 6.29 -24.45
C LYS A 179 12.67 6.61 -25.85
N GLU A 180 13.40 7.47 -26.56
CA GLU A 180 13.18 7.64 -27.99
C GLU A 180 13.19 6.25 -28.63
N PRO A 181 12.26 5.96 -29.54
CA PRO A 181 12.21 4.66 -30.18
C PRO A 181 13.54 4.43 -30.90
N GLU A 182 14.12 3.25 -30.67
CA GLU A 182 15.41 2.76 -31.18
C GLU A 182 15.59 2.93 -32.70
N MET A 183 14.47 3.11 -33.42
CA MET A 183 14.38 3.46 -34.84
C MET A 183 15.06 4.79 -35.18
N ALA A 184 15.02 5.80 -34.31
CA ALA A 184 15.66 7.10 -34.55
C ALA A 184 17.19 7.01 -34.51
N SER A 185 17.73 6.19 -33.59
CA SER A 185 19.17 5.92 -33.51
C SER A 185 19.68 5.08 -34.69
N ARG A 186 18.88 4.10 -35.15
CA ARG A 186 19.20 3.30 -36.34
C ARG A 186 19.18 4.13 -37.63
N ALA A 187 18.17 4.99 -37.79
CA ALA A 187 18.11 5.90 -38.94
C ALA A 187 19.30 6.87 -38.97
N MET A 188 19.67 7.47 -37.83
CA MET A 188 20.84 8.35 -37.75
C MET A 188 22.16 7.63 -38.07
N GLY A 189 22.33 6.37 -37.64
CA GLY A 189 23.51 5.57 -37.98
C GLY A 189 23.61 5.26 -39.48
N LEU A 190 22.48 4.97 -40.13
CA LEU A 190 22.39 4.73 -41.58
C LEU A 190 22.68 6.00 -42.40
N PHE A 191 22.20 7.17 -41.94
CA PHE A 191 22.50 8.45 -42.61
C PHE A 191 23.98 8.84 -42.48
N LYS A 192 24.62 8.60 -41.32
CA LYS A 192 26.06 8.83 -41.13
C LYS A 192 26.93 7.90 -41.96
N ALA A 193 26.55 6.63 -42.10
CA ALA A 193 27.28 5.67 -42.93
C ALA A 193 27.22 6.05 -44.42
N LYS A 194 26.07 6.53 -44.90
CA LYS A 194 25.92 7.00 -46.29
C LYS A 194 26.70 8.28 -46.59
N THR A 195 26.81 9.22 -45.66
CA THR A 195 27.61 10.45 -45.87
C THR A 195 29.12 10.19 -45.81
N GLY A 196 29.60 9.22 -45.04
CA GLY A 196 31.00 8.78 -45.06
C GLY A 196 31.39 8.10 -46.39
N LEU A 197 30.49 7.29 -46.95
CA LEU A 197 30.70 6.60 -48.24
C LEU A 197 30.74 7.53 -49.46
N ILE A 198 30.15 8.73 -49.37
CA ILE A 198 30.19 9.72 -50.46
C ILE A 198 31.43 10.64 -50.33
N ALA A 199 31.99 10.79 -49.13
CA ALA A 199 33.17 11.63 -48.87
C ALA A 199 34.50 10.93 -49.21
N ASP A 200 34.57 9.60 -49.08
CA ASP A 200 35.74 8.81 -49.49
C ASP A 200 35.69 8.51 -50.99
N GLY A 201 35.89 9.55 -51.79
CA GLY A 201 36.14 9.45 -53.23
C GLY A 201 37.46 8.74 -53.52
N ASN A 202 37.43 7.40 -53.55
CA ASN A 202 38.48 6.59 -54.17
C ASN A 202 37.84 5.47 -55.01
N TYR A 203 37.32 5.86 -56.18
CA TYR A 203 37.10 4.91 -57.28
C TYR A 203 38.48 4.42 -57.76
N ARG A 204 38.93 3.29 -57.23
CA ARG A 204 40.04 2.54 -57.81
C ARG A 204 39.53 1.83 -59.07
N MET A 205 39.95 2.34 -60.23
CA MET A 205 39.91 1.64 -61.50
C MET A 205 40.56 0.26 -61.34
N GLY A 206 39.82 -0.79 -61.66
CA GLY A 206 40.37 -2.13 -61.81
C GLY A 206 41.07 -2.25 -63.16
N GLY A 207 42.34 -2.64 -63.10
CA GLY A 207 43.10 -3.33 -64.16
C GLY A 207 44.02 -4.32 -63.44
N ASP A 208 44.49 -5.40 -64.00
CA ASP A 208 44.22 -6.12 -65.25
C ASP A 208 44.62 -7.58 -64.96
N ASN A 209 43.95 -8.55 -65.61
CA ASN A 209 44.48 -9.90 -65.75
C ASN A 209 45.14 -9.98 -67.13
N GLU A 210 46.47 -10.04 -67.15
CA GLU A 210 47.38 -10.91 -67.95
C GLU A 210 48.79 -10.34 -68.01
#